data_AF-G0PEF7-F1
#
_entry.id   AF-G0PEF7-F1
#
_cell.length_a   1.000
_cell.length_b   1.000
_cell.length_c   1.000
_cell.angle_alpha   90.00
_cell.angle_beta   90.00
_cell.angle_gamma   90.00
#
_symmetry.space_group_name_H-M   'P 1'
#
loop_
_entity.id
_entity.type
_entity.pdbx_description
1 polymer ?
#
loop_
_entity_poly.entity_id
_entity_poly.type
_entity_poly.pdbx_seq_one_letter_code
_entity_poly.pdbx_strand_id
1 'polypeptide(L)'
;MKNGSSMEKFLRRIAPQAIIVLVLSLVMVAGAVVFQYLDPVLAKQSFYEVIFFEFITISTIGYGNQYPQTLHSRIFSIFFSIIGIPLLVVTLGNFGKYLTKFYWKAYGRFYSEKTQQKLVNDIDMPGPAITLLYSFTFLFGFIFIPHSGESYSVDDWYLSFISFATVGFGDKIPEINTFGKFSMVTTYLLWGTILNIMLITYVTRWFSQLFDRKPYRGRDVEVLIGGQCITVSEITSLVAEQFHASPHQIRAMLHDIDEIMDDIKPNEEAETDQNSEIIVQ
;
A
#
# COMPACT_ATOMS: atom_id res chain seq x y z
N MET A 1 9.27 36.92 0.79
CA MET A 1 9.97 35.89 1.59
C MET A 1 9.04 34.71 1.87
N LYS A 2 9.20 33.58 1.17
CA LYS A 2 9.07 32.21 1.72
C LYS A 2 9.50 31.19 0.66
N ASN A 3 10.79 31.22 0.33
CA ASN A 3 11.42 30.13 -0.38
C ASN A 3 11.66 29.01 0.66
N GLY A 4 10.59 28.29 1.02
CA GLY A 4 10.72 27.07 1.81
C GLY A 4 11.65 26.16 1.04
N SER A 5 12.85 25.90 1.60
CA SER A 5 13.90 25.17 0.91
C SER A 5 13.35 23.85 0.37
N SER A 6 13.86 23.37 -0.77
CA SER A 6 13.45 22.07 -1.36
C SER A 6 13.36 20.95 -0.30
N MET A 7 14.19 21.05 0.74
CA MET A 7 14.18 20.21 1.93
C MET A 7 12.87 20.27 2.75
N GLU A 8 12.27 21.43 3.00
CA GLU A 8 11.03 21.55 3.79
C GLU A 8 9.84 20.92 3.07
N LYS A 9 9.74 21.09 1.75
CA LYS A 9 8.70 20.46 0.92
C LYS A 9 8.88 18.94 0.87
N PHE A 10 10.12 18.47 0.81
CA PHE A 10 10.47 17.04 0.86
C PHE A 10 10.15 16.42 2.23
N LEU A 11 10.55 17.09 3.32
CA LEU A 11 10.27 16.66 4.70
C LEU A 11 8.76 16.56 4.95
N ARG A 12 7.95 17.53 4.52
CA ARG A 12 6.48 17.47 4.66
C ARG A 12 5.85 16.28 3.94
N ARG A 13 6.45 15.79 2.83
CA ARG A 13 5.95 14.61 2.09
C ARG A 13 6.32 13.28 2.74
N ILE A 14 7.46 13.21 3.42
CA ILE A 14 7.95 11.98 4.08
C ILE A 14 7.49 11.89 5.54
N ALA A 15 7.30 13.04 6.21
CA ALA A 15 6.89 13.14 7.59
C ALA A 15 5.74 12.20 8.01
N PRO A 16 4.59 12.14 7.31
CA PRO A 16 3.50 11.26 7.75
C PRO A 16 3.90 9.78 7.74
N GLN A 17 4.73 9.36 6.78
CA GLN A 17 5.18 7.98 6.71
C GLN A 17 6.27 7.68 7.75
N ALA A 18 7.20 8.61 7.98
CA ALA A 18 8.18 8.49 9.06
C ALA A 18 7.50 8.41 10.43
N ILE A 19 6.41 9.16 10.65
CA ILE A 19 5.60 9.09 11.88
C ILE A 19 4.97 7.70 12.03
N ILE A 20 4.35 7.16 10.98
CA ILE A 20 3.75 5.81 11.03
C ILE A 20 4.80 4.75 11.38
N VAL A 21 5.96 4.78 10.71
CA VAL A 21 7.06 3.84 10.99
C VAL A 21 7.58 4.01 12.42
N LEU A 22 7.73 5.25 12.89
CA LEU A 22 8.16 5.54 14.26
C LEU A 22 7.15 5.00 15.28
N VAL A 23 5.86 5.23 15.07
CA VAL A 23 4.78 4.71 15.93
C VAL A 23 4.80 3.19 15.93
N LEU A 24 4.95 2.53 14.77
CA LEU A 24 5.04 1.08 14.68
C LEU A 24 6.23 0.55 15.48
N SER A 25 7.41 1.15 15.31
CA SER A 25 8.61 0.77 16.05
C SER A 25 8.44 0.95 17.56
N LEU A 26 7.82 2.04 18.01
CA LEU A 26 7.53 2.26 19.43
C LEU A 26 6.54 1.25 19.98
N VAL A 27 5.49 0.91 19.21
CA VAL A 27 4.50 -0.12 19.58
C VAL A 27 5.17 -1.49 19.71
N MET A 28 6.07 -1.86 18.79
CA MET A 28 6.82 -3.12 18.90
C MET A 28 7.75 -3.14 20.12
N VAL A 29 8.52 -2.07 20.34
CA VAL A 29 9.41 -2.01 21.52
C VAL A 29 8.62 -2.09 22.83
N ALA A 30 7.50 -1.35 22.93
CA ALA A 30 6.63 -1.39 24.10
C ALA A 30 5.96 -2.77 24.26
N GLY A 31 5.49 -3.35 23.16
CA GLY A 31 4.89 -4.68 23.15
C GLY A 31 5.85 -5.74 23.66
N ALA A 32 7.11 -5.73 23.19
CA ALA A 32 8.11 -6.72 23.57
C ALA A 32 8.38 -6.67 25.08
N VAL A 33 8.48 -5.47 25.65
CA VAL A 33 8.61 -5.27 27.12
C VAL A 33 7.40 -5.83 27.86
N VAL A 34 6.18 -5.57 27.38
CA VAL A 34 4.95 -6.06 28.02
C VAL A 34 4.83 -7.59 27.90
N PHE A 35 5.15 -8.18 26.75
CA PHE A 35 5.13 -9.64 26.57
C PHE A 35 6.14 -10.34 27.48
N GLN A 36 7.37 -9.82 27.59
CA GLN A 36 8.36 -10.37 28.52
C GLN A 36 7.94 -10.23 29.99
N TYR A 37 7.15 -9.21 30.33
CA TYR A 37 6.63 -9.05 31.69
C TYR A 37 5.45 -10.00 31.98
N LEU A 38 4.54 -10.18 31.02
CA LEU A 38 3.29 -10.94 31.21
C LEU A 38 3.43 -12.44 30.97
N ASP A 39 4.45 -12.88 30.23
CA ASP A 39 4.63 -14.26 29.83
C ASP A 39 6.01 -14.83 30.22
N PRO A 40 6.07 -15.74 31.22
CA PRO A 40 7.32 -16.34 31.66
C PRO A 40 8.09 -17.12 30.58
N VAL A 41 7.42 -17.57 29.51
CA VAL A 41 8.08 -18.30 28.41
C VAL A 41 8.73 -17.33 27.44
N LEU A 42 8.03 -16.23 27.09
CA LEU A 42 8.59 -15.16 26.27
C LEU A 42 9.67 -14.37 27.02
N ALA A 43 9.59 -14.28 28.35
CA ALA A 43 10.61 -13.66 29.20
C ALA A 43 11.98 -14.34 29.10
N LYS A 44 12.02 -15.63 28.75
CA LYS A 44 13.27 -16.39 28.57
C LYS A 44 13.91 -16.16 27.20
N GLN A 45 13.16 -15.66 26.23
CA GLN A 45 13.65 -15.37 24.89
C GLN A 45 14.42 -14.04 24.91
N SER A 46 15.35 -13.89 23.98
CA SER A 46 16.02 -12.62 23.77
C SER A 46 15.06 -11.55 23.24
N PHE A 47 15.39 -10.28 23.45
CA PHE A 47 14.50 -9.16 23.07
C PHE A 47 14.16 -9.14 21.57
N TYR A 48 15.14 -9.47 20.71
CA TYR A 48 14.92 -9.52 19.25
C TYR A 48 14.09 -10.74 18.81
N GLU A 49 14.14 -11.85 19.54
CA GLU A 49 13.25 -12.99 19.29
C GLU A 49 11.80 -12.65 19.65
N VAL A 50 11.56 -11.89 20.72
CA VAL A 50 10.22 -11.40 21.06
C VAL A 50 9.71 -10.42 20.00
N ILE A 51 10.55 -9.48 19.54
CA ILE A 51 10.20 -8.59 18.42
C ILE A 51 9.90 -9.39 17.14
N PHE A 52 10.64 -10.47 16.87
CA PHE A 52 10.35 -11.34 15.75
C PHE A 52 9.00 -12.03 15.89
N PHE A 53 8.70 -12.57 17.08
CA PHE A 53 7.38 -13.12 17.42
C PHE A 53 6.26 -12.10 17.19
N GLU A 54 6.44 -10.85 17.62
CA GLU A 54 5.48 -9.78 17.38
C GLU A 54 5.33 -9.48 15.90
N PHE A 55 6.45 -9.37 15.17
CA PHE A 55 6.48 -9.14 13.74
C PHE A 55 5.69 -10.21 12.99
N ILE A 56 5.96 -11.50 13.22
CA ILE A 56 5.22 -12.60 12.57
C ILE A 56 3.74 -12.62 12.96
N THR A 57 3.40 -12.11 14.16
CA THR A 57 2.01 -12.00 14.64
C THR A 57 1.26 -10.91 13.88
N ILE A 58 1.81 -9.68 13.82
CA ILE A 58 1.14 -8.54 13.18
C ILE A 58 1.22 -8.57 11.65
N SER A 59 2.19 -9.30 11.09
CA SER A 59 2.26 -9.63 9.65
C SER A 59 1.39 -10.81 9.26
N THR A 60 0.65 -11.38 10.22
CA THR A 60 -0.27 -12.52 10.03
C THR A 60 0.40 -13.75 9.44
N ILE A 61 1.73 -13.89 9.59
CA ILE A 61 2.47 -15.10 9.22
C ILE A 61 2.20 -16.19 10.26
N GLY A 62 2.46 -15.90 11.54
CA GLY A 62 2.06 -16.73 12.67
C GLY A 62 2.47 -18.20 12.62
N TYR A 63 3.78 -18.51 12.61
CA TYR A 63 4.28 -19.91 12.60
C TYR A 63 3.78 -20.79 13.76
N GLY A 64 3.29 -20.23 14.86
CA GLY A 64 2.71 -20.99 15.97
C GLY A 64 3.71 -21.75 16.85
N ASN A 65 5.02 -21.61 16.61
CA ASN A 65 6.07 -22.19 17.45
C ASN A 65 6.23 -21.48 18.80
N GLN A 66 5.95 -20.18 18.82
CA GLN A 66 5.85 -19.36 20.02
C GLN A 66 4.45 -18.75 20.07
N TYR A 67 3.84 -18.79 21.25
CA TYR A 67 2.49 -18.26 21.46
C TYR A 67 2.29 -17.86 22.94
N PRO A 68 1.37 -16.91 23.22
CA PRO A 68 1.10 -16.47 24.59
C PRO A 68 0.48 -17.58 25.43
N GLN A 69 1.11 -17.93 26.55
CA GLN A 69 0.70 -19.02 27.43
C GLN A 69 -0.17 -18.57 28.60
N THR A 70 -0.02 -17.33 29.07
CA THR A 70 -0.79 -16.80 30.20
C THR A 70 -2.09 -16.14 29.74
N LEU A 71 -3.09 -16.06 30.63
CA LEU A 71 -4.34 -15.36 30.33
C LEU A 71 -4.08 -13.90 29.98
N HIS A 72 -3.20 -13.23 30.73
CA HIS A 72 -2.87 -11.82 30.51
C HIS A 72 -2.11 -11.59 29.20
N SER A 73 -1.14 -12.45 28.86
CA SER A 73 -0.41 -12.33 27.59
C SER A 73 -1.31 -12.60 26.37
N ARG A 74 -2.30 -13.50 26.50
CA ARG A 74 -3.33 -13.72 25.46
C ARG A 74 -4.24 -12.51 25.26
N ILE A 75 -4.77 -11.94 26.34
CA ILE A 75 -5.62 -10.73 26.27
C ILE A 75 -4.82 -9.58 25.65
N PHE A 76 -3.58 -9.38 26.10
CA PHE A 76 -2.69 -8.37 25.54
C PHE A 76 -2.45 -8.58 24.04
N SER A 77 -2.18 -9.83 23.61
CA SER A 77 -1.98 -10.17 22.20
C SER A 77 -3.17 -9.80 21.31
N ILE A 78 -4.41 -9.90 21.81
CA ILE A 78 -5.61 -9.49 21.05
C ILE A 78 -5.56 -7.99 20.77
N PHE A 79 -5.37 -7.17 21.81
CA PHE A 79 -5.31 -5.71 21.67
C PHE A 79 -4.11 -5.26 20.84
N PHE A 80 -2.96 -5.90 21.05
CA PHE A 80 -1.75 -5.65 20.28
C PHE A 80 -1.99 -5.91 18.78
N SER A 81 -2.62 -7.02 18.41
CA SER A 81 -2.91 -7.35 17.01
C SER A 81 -3.93 -6.42 16.36
N ILE A 82 -4.97 -5.98 17.09
CA ILE A 82 -5.97 -5.02 16.58
C ILE A 82 -5.32 -3.71 16.13
N ILE A 83 -4.28 -3.27 16.84
CA ILE A 83 -3.56 -2.03 16.52
C ILE A 83 -2.41 -2.30 15.53
N GLY A 84 -1.65 -3.35 15.76
CA GLY A 84 -0.43 -3.68 15.02
C GLY A 84 -0.68 -4.09 13.58
N ILE A 85 -1.71 -4.91 13.31
CA ILE A 85 -2.00 -5.41 11.95
C ILE A 85 -2.35 -4.24 11.00
N PRO A 86 -3.32 -3.35 11.30
CA PRO A 86 -3.62 -2.23 10.41
C PRO A 86 -2.42 -1.30 10.22
N LEU A 87 -1.65 -1.06 11.28
CA LEU A 87 -0.48 -0.19 11.23
C LEU A 87 0.62 -0.75 10.34
N LEU A 88 0.88 -2.06 10.41
CA LEU A 88 1.81 -2.74 9.51
C LEU A 88 1.30 -2.71 8.07
N VAL A 89 0.02 -3.05 7.82
CA VAL A 89 -0.56 -3.06 6.46
C VAL A 89 -0.45 -1.69 5.78
N VAL A 90 -0.76 -0.61 6.50
CA VAL A 90 -0.60 0.76 6.00
C VAL A 90 0.87 1.07 5.69
N THR A 91 1.78 0.64 6.55
CA THR A 91 3.23 0.80 6.36
C THR A 91 3.70 0.08 5.10
N LEU A 92 3.35 -1.19 4.92
CA LEU A 92 3.73 -2.00 3.75
C LEU A 92 3.12 -1.43 2.46
N GLY A 93 1.86 -0.99 2.48
CA GLY A 93 1.22 -0.37 1.33
C GLY A 93 1.90 0.94 0.90
N ASN A 94 2.34 1.75 1.85
CA ASN A 94 3.10 2.96 1.58
C ASN A 94 4.48 2.66 0.95
N PHE A 95 5.18 1.64 1.45
CA PHE A 95 6.41 1.16 0.83
C PHE A 95 6.19 0.64 -0.61
N GLY A 96 5.10 -0.08 -0.86
CA GLY A 96 4.72 -0.52 -2.21
C GLY A 96 4.50 0.66 -3.18
N LYS A 97 3.89 1.75 -2.72
CA LYS A 97 3.76 2.99 -3.50
C LYS A 97 5.12 3.61 -3.79
N TYR A 98 6.04 3.64 -2.83
CA TYR A 98 7.40 4.14 -3.09
C TYR A 98 8.17 3.28 -4.08
N LEU A 99 8.01 1.96 -4.01
CA LEU A 99 8.60 1.05 -4.98
C LEU A 99 8.07 1.32 -6.40
N THR A 100 6.76 1.55 -6.54
CA THR A 100 6.14 1.94 -7.81
C THR A 100 6.69 3.27 -8.34
N LYS A 101 6.82 4.28 -7.47
CA LYS A 101 7.44 5.58 -7.84
C LYS A 101 8.89 5.43 -8.26
N PHE A 102 9.65 4.60 -7.55
CA PHE A 102 11.04 4.31 -7.88
C PHE A 102 11.15 3.63 -9.24
N TYR A 103 10.30 2.63 -9.51
CA TYR A 103 10.20 1.96 -10.79
C TYR A 103 9.95 2.95 -11.93
N TRP A 104 8.92 3.79 -11.82
CA TRP A 104 8.61 4.78 -12.85
C TRP A 104 9.67 5.86 -13.01
N LYS A 105 10.33 6.27 -11.92
CA LYS A 105 11.46 7.19 -12.00
C LYS A 105 12.67 6.57 -12.69
N ALA A 106 12.93 5.29 -12.49
CA ALA A 106 14.02 4.58 -13.14
C ALA A 106 13.74 4.34 -14.64
N TYR A 107 12.52 3.91 -14.97
CA TYR A 107 12.06 3.67 -16.34
C TYR A 107 11.88 4.98 -17.13
N GLY A 108 11.37 6.01 -16.46
CA GLY A 108 11.02 7.31 -17.00
C GLY A 108 12.20 8.22 -17.36
N ARG A 109 13.45 7.80 -17.09
CA ARG A 109 14.66 8.61 -17.38
C ARG A 109 14.81 9.04 -18.84
N PHE A 110 14.07 8.40 -19.74
CA PHE A 110 14.07 8.67 -21.17
C PHE A 110 12.84 9.48 -21.65
N TYR A 111 11.93 9.86 -20.75
CA TYR A 111 10.70 10.60 -21.07
C TYR A 111 10.76 12.05 -20.57
N SER A 112 9.92 12.91 -21.15
CA SER A 112 9.74 14.30 -20.70
C SER A 112 9.23 14.37 -19.25
N GLU A 113 9.64 15.40 -18.50
CA GLU A 113 9.30 15.57 -17.07
C GLU A 113 7.78 15.53 -16.80
N LYS A 114 6.96 16.12 -17.69
CA LYS A 114 5.49 16.10 -17.56
C LYS A 114 4.93 14.67 -17.63
N THR A 115 5.43 13.87 -18.58
CA THR A 115 5.06 12.46 -18.76
C THR A 115 5.56 11.62 -17.59
N GLN A 116 6.79 11.87 -17.12
CA GLN A 116 7.36 11.20 -15.95
C GLN A 116 6.53 11.46 -14.69
N GLN A 117 6.07 12.69 -14.48
CA GLN A 117 5.27 13.05 -13.30
C GLN A 117 3.91 12.34 -13.29
N LYS A 118 3.25 12.22 -14.45
CA LYS A 118 2.00 11.46 -14.61
C LYS A 118 2.19 9.96 -14.34
N LEU A 119 3.25 9.36 -14.89
CA LEU A 119 3.61 7.96 -14.64
C LEU A 119 3.85 7.67 -13.15
N VAL A 120 4.57 8.55 -12.45
CA VAL A 120 4.93 8.37 -11.04
C VAL A 120 3.74 8.52 -10.08
N ASN A 121 2.75 9.36 -10.42
CA ASN A 121 1.66 9.69 -9.51
C ASN A 121 0.38 8.88 -9.75
N ASP A 122 0.07 8.55 -11.01
CA ASP A 122 -1.26 8.08 -11.37
C ASP A 122 -1.28 6.64 -11.89
N ILE A 123 -0.10 6.05 -12.14
CA ILE A 123 0.01 4.74 -12.79
C ILE A 123 0.65 3.74 -11.84
N ASP A 124 -0.08 2.69 -11.50
CA ASP A 124 0.45 1.58 -10.72
C ASP A 124 1.49 0.77 -11.51
N MET A 125 2.36 0.05 -10.81
CA MET A 125 3.40 -0.75 -11.45
C MET A 125 2.77 -1.81 -12.38
N PRO A 126 3.25 -1.98 -13.62
CA PRO A 126 2.69 -2.95 -14.54
C PRO A 126 2.86 -4.38 -13.98
N GLY A 127 1.82 -5.20 -14.13
CA GLY A 127 1.78 -6.59 -13.64
C GLY A 127 3.02 -7.42 -13.94
N PRO A 128 3.52 -7.45 -15.20
CA PRO A 128 4.73 -8.19 -15.54
C PRO A 128 5.96 -7.78 -14.72
N ALA A 129 6.10 -6.51 -14.34
CA ALA A 129 7.20 -6.05 -13.51
C ALA A 129 7.07 -6.53 -12.05
N ILE A 130 5.85 -6.52 -11.49
CA ILE A 130 5.56 -7.08 -10.16
C ILE A 130 5.89 -8.57 -10.15
N THR A 131 5.37 -9.32 -11.13
CA THR A 131 5.59 -10.76 -11.25
C THR A 131 7.07 -11.11 -11.40
N LEU A 132 7.82 -10.33 -12.20
CA LEU A 132 9.26 -10.52 -12.34
C LEU A 132 10.01 -10.31 -11.02
N LEU A 133 9.70 -9.24 -10.29
CA LEU A 133 10.34 -8.91 -9.02
C LEU A 133 10.00 -9.94 -7.92
N TYR A 134 8.76 -10.43 -7.92
CA TYR A 134 8.31 -11.50 -7.04
C TYR A 134 9.05 -12.81 -7.30
N SER A 135 9.12 -13.23 -8.57
CA SER A 135 9.86 -14.43 -8.98
C SER A 135 11.34 -14.32 -8.63
N PHE A 136 11.96 -13.16 -8.84
CA PHE A 136 13.34 -12.93 -8.42
C PHE A 136 13.50 -13.08 -6.90
N THR A 137 12.63 -12.46 -6.12
CA THR A 137 12.68 -12.54 -4.65
C THR A 137 12.52 -13.98 -4.14
N PHE A 138 11.65 -14.77 -4.79
CA PHE A 138 11.49 -16.19 -4.51
C PHE A 138 12.75 -16.98 -4.85
N LEU A 139 13.36 -16.76 -6.02
CA LEU A 139 14.57 -17.45 -6.47
C LEU A 139 15.74 -17.27 -5.50
N PHE A 140 15.86 -16.12 -4.87
CA PHE A 140 16.93 -15.81 -3.92
C PHE A 140 16.58 -16.11 -2.46
N GLY A 141 15.41 -16.68 -2.18
CA GLY A 141 14.93 -16.89 -0.81
C GLY A 141 15.83 -17.73 0.08
N PHE A 142 16.50 -18.73 -0.51
CA PHE A 142 17.44 -19.60 0.20
C PHE A 142 18.67 -18.87 0.77
N ILE A 143 19.06 -17.73 0.18
CA ILE A 143 20.20 -16.95 0.68
C ILE A 143 19.84 -16.28 2.00
N PHE A 144 18.57 -15.88 2.16
CA PHE A 144 18.13 -15.01 3.25
C PHE A 144 17.47 -15.73 4.41
N ILE A 145 16.95 -16.94 4.19
CA ILE A 145 16.32 -17.75 5.23
C ILE A 145 17.01 -19.12 5.32
N PRO A 146 18.16 -19.23 5.99
CA PRO A 146 18.74 -20.54 6.31
C PRO A 146 17.92 -21.19 7.42
N HIS A 147 17.38 -22.40 7.15
CA HIS A 147 16.61 -23.16 8.14
C HIS A 147 17.48 -24.13 8.97
N SER A 148 18.57 -24.67 8.41
CA SER A 148 19.31 -25.79 9.03
C SER A 148 20.83 -25.73 8.88
N GLY A 149 21.39 -24.58 8.48
CA GLY A 149 22.84 -24.41 8.28
C GLY A 149 23.41 -25.15 7.05
N GLU A 150 22.64 -26.02 6.39
CA GLU A 150 22.89 -26.46 5.03
C GLU A 150 22.27 -25.46 4.06
N SER A 151 23.10 -24.69 3.37
CA SER A 151 22.63 -23.80 2.32
C SER A 151 22.05 -24.62 1.15
N TYR A 152 21.05 -24.07 0.45
CA TYR A 152 20.53 -24.57 -0.85
C TYR A 152 19.54 -25.76 -0.79
N SER A 153 18.77 -25.93 0.29
CA SER A 153 17.69 -26.92 0.29
C SER A 153 16.42 -26.39 -0.38
N VAL A 154 15.64 -27.29 -1.00
CA VAL A 154 14.25 -27.00 -1.44
C VAL A 154 13.41 -26.48 -0.27
N ASP A 155 13.77 -26.88 0.94
CA ASP A 155 13.13 -26.49 2.18
C ASP A 155 13.25 -25.00 2.49
N ASP A 156 14.37 -24.37 2.14
CA ASP A 156 14.56 -22.93 2.38
C ASP A 156 13.70 -22.09 1.42
N TRP A 157 13.54 -22.57 0.18
CA TRP A 157 12.65 -21.97 -0.81
C TRP A 157 11.18 -22.11 -0.39
N TYR A 158 10.81 -23.31 0.05
CA TYR A 158 9.50 -23.61 0.59
C TYR A 158 9.18 -22.70 1.79
N LEU A 159 10.08 -22.68 2.78
CA LEU A 159 9.95 -21.84 3.97
C LEU A 159 9.81 -20.37 3.58
N SER A 160 10.68 -19.88 2.69
CA SER A 160 10.64 -18.51 2.21
C SER A 160 9.26 -18.13 1.66
N PHE A 161 8.76 -18.87 0.67
CA PHE A 161 7.47 -18.57 0.04
C PHE A 161 6.31 -18.65 1.03
N ILE A 162 6.21 -19.72 1.81
CA ILE A 162 5.15 -19.90 2.80
C ILE A 162 5.16 -18.79 3.86
N SER A 163 6.33 -18.23 4.15
CA SER A 163 6.49 -17.15 5.12
C SER A 163 6.01 -15.81 4.57
N PHE A 164 6.59 -15.32 3.47
CA PHE A 164 6.24 -13.99 2.96
C PHE A 164 4.89 -13.96 2.22
N ALA A 165 4.36 -15.12 1.80
CA ALA A 165 2.97 -15.27 1.37
C ALA A 165 1.99 -15.36 2.55
N THR A 166 2.49 -15.20 3.80
CA THR A 166 1.71 -15.16 5.03
C THR A 166 0.85 -16.41 5.24
N VAL A 167 1.32 -17.58 4.79
CA VAL A 167 0.65 -18.86 5.03
C VAL A 167 1.12 -19.44 6.37
N GLY A 168 2.43 -19.44 6.60
CA GLY A 168 3.04 -19.69 7.91
C GLY A 168 2.69 -21.02 8.56
N PHE A 169 2.79 -22.15 7.84
CA PHE A 169 2.48 -23.48 8.38
C PHE A 169 3.21 -23.83 9.69
N GLY A 170 4.43 -23.29 9.88
CA GLY A 170 5.20 -23.48 11.11
C GLY A 170 5.91 -24.83 11.23
N ASP A 171 5.86 -25.65 10.19
CA ASP A 171 6.62 -26.89 10.07
C ASP A 171 8.13 -26.64 9.93
N LYS A 172 8.50 -25.49 9.33
CA LYS A 172 9.85 -24.95 9.26
C LYS A 172 9.83 -23.48 9.69
N ILE A 173 10.91 -23.05 10.34
CA ILE A 173 11.02 -21.72 10.97
C ILE A 173 12.43 -21.17 10.72
N PRO A 174 12.58 -19.87 10.41
CA PRO A 174 13.90 -19.27 10.22
C PRO A 174 14.73 -19.31 11.50
N GLU A 175 16.03 -19.58 11.35
CA GLU A 175 16.97 -19.44 12.46
C GLU A 175 17.32 -17.97 12.71
N ILE A 176 16.92 -17.46 13.88
CA ILE A 176 17.16 -16.06 14.27
C ILE A 176 18.15 -15.91 15.44
N ASN A 177 18.99 -16.92 15.70
CA ASN A 177 19.87 -17.02 16.87
C ASN A 177 20.90 -15.88 17.07
N THR A 178 21.10 -15.04 16.05
CA THR A 178 21.97 -13.87 16.11
C THR A 178 21.21 -12.67 15.58
N PHE A 179 21.44 -11.48 16.17
CA PHE A 179 20.82 -10.23 15.70
C PHE A 179 20.99 -9.98 14.19
N GLY A 180 22.15 -10.36 13.62
CA GLY A 180 22.38 -10.29 12.17
C GLY A 180 21.42 -11.16 11.35
N LYS A 181 21.19 -12.42 11.77
CA LYS A 181 20.22 -13.31 11.12
C LYS A 181 18.80 -12.80 11.30
N PHE A 182 18.43 -12.37 12.52
CA PHE A 182 17.15 -11.72 12.79
C PHE A 182 16.88 -10.55 11.82
N SER A 183 17.84 -9.63 11.68
CA SER A 183 17.71 -8.47 10.80
C SER A 183 17.59 -8.87 9.33
N MET A 184 18.37 -9.85 8.88
CA MET A 184 18.35 -10.35 7.51
C MET A 184 17.01 -11.00 7.16
N VAL A 185 16.55 -11.93 7.99
CA VAL A 185 15.27 -12.64 7.83
C VAL A 185 14.11 -11.65 7.87
N THR A 186 14.07 -10.77 8.88
CA THR A 186 12.98 -9.80 9.04
C THR A 186 12.90 -8.84 7.85
N THR A 187 14.04 -8.34 7.37
CA THR A 187 14.07 -7.45 6.19
C THR A 187 13.63 -8.19 4.93
N TYR A 188 14.04 -9.44 4.77
CA TYR A 188 13.62 -10.27 3.64
C TYR A 188 12.11 -10.55 3.66
N LEU A 189 11.54 -10.89 4.81
CA LEU A 189 10.10 -11.11 4.97
C LEU A 189 9.30 -9.82 4.76
N LEU A 190 9.79 -8.67 5.27
CA LEU A 190 9.19 -7.36 4.99
C LEU A 190 9.19 -7.04 3.49
N TRP A 191 10.30 -7.28 2.81
CA TRP A 191 10.39 -7.10 1.37
C TRP A 191 9.42 -8.02 0.60
N GLY A 192 9.42 -9.31 0.94
CA GLY A 192 8.54 -10.30 0.30
C GLY A 192 7.05 -10.00 0.53
N THR A 193 6.66 -9.57 1.74
CA THR A 193 5.27 -9.20 2.06
C THR A 193 4.80 -7.96 1.30
N ILE A 194 5.67 -6.95 1.08
CA ILE A 194 5.35 -5.80 0.20
C ILE A 194 5.03 -6.30 -1.21
N LEU A 195 5.88 -7.16 -1.78
CA LEU A 195 5.65 -7.72 -3.12
C LEU A 195 4.39 -8.58 -3.18
N ASN A 196 4.12 -9.36 -2.14
CA ASN A 196 2.92 -10.18 -2.04
C ASN A 196 1.65 -9.31 -2.04
N ILE A 197 1.60 -8.23 -1.25
CA ILE A 197 0.48 -7.29 -1.23
C ILE A 197 0.25 -6.66 -2.61
N MET A 198 1.32 -6.24 -3.29
CA MET A 198 1.21 -5.70 -4.66
C MET A 198 0.71 -6.75 -5.66
N LEU A 199 1.18 -7.99 -5.56
CA LEU A 199 0.74 -9.10 -6.41
C LEU A 199 -0.74 -9.40 -6.19
N ILE A 200 -1.20 -9.50 -4.94
CA ILE A 200 -2.61 -9.70 -4.60
C ILE A 200 -3.45 -8.55 -5.16
N THR A 201 -3.00 -7.30 -5.03
CA THR A 201 -3.71 -6.14 -5.56
C THR A 201 -3.83 -6.21 -7.08
N TYR A 202 -2.76 -6.59 -7.77
CA TYR A 202 -2.76 -6.79 -9.22
C TYR A 202 -3.71 -7.91 -9.64
N VAL A 203 -3.64 -9.08 -9.01
CA VAL A 203 -4.54 -10.21 -9.28
C VAL A 203 -5.99 -9.84 -9.01
N THR A 204 -6.27 -9.10 -7.94
CA THR A 204 -7.63 -8.63 -7.60
C THR A 204 -8.20 -7.74 -8.69
N ARG A 205 -7.40 -6.81 -9.23
CA ARG A 205 -7.82 -5.93 -10.33
C ARG A 205 -7.97 -6.68 -11.65
N TRP A 206 -7.08 -7.62 -11.93
CA TRP A 206 -7.22 -8.48 -13.10
C TRP A 206 -8.47 -9.36 -13.01
N PHE A 207 -8.74 -9.91 -11.83
CA PHE A 207 -9.96 -10.68 -11.53
C PHE A 207 -11.19 -9.79 -11.69
N SER A 208 -11.20 -8.56 -11.16
CA SER A 208 -12.32 -7.65 -11.34
C SER A 208 -12.58 -7.35 -12.82
N GLN A 209 -11.55 -7.17 -13.65
CA GLN A 209 -11.71 -6.97 -15.10
C GLN A 209 -12.28 -8.19 -15.83
N LEU A 210 -11.98 -9.41 -15.37
CA LEU A 210 -12.55 -10.63 -15.96
C LEU A 210 -14.04 -10.79 -15.69
N PHE A 211 -14.49 -10.40 -14.49
CA PHE A 211 -15.88 -10.54 -14.05
C PHE A 211 -16.74 -9.28 -14.32
N ASP A 212 -16.14 -8.10 -14.43
CA ASP A 212 -16.78 -6.91 -14.99
C ASP A 212 -16.94 -7.06 -16.51
N ARG A 213 -17.82 -7.96 -16.92
CA ARG A 213 -18.29 -8.11 -18.30
C ARG A 213 -19.30 -7.04 -18.72
N LYS A 214 -19.46 -5.97 -17.95
CA LYS A 214 -20.20 -4.79 -18.39
C LYS A 214 -19.33 -3.58 -18.13
N PRO A 215 -18.97 -2.78 -19.15
CA PRO A 215 -18.42 -1.46 -18.87
C PRO A 215 -19.46 -0.77 -17.97
N TYR A 216 -19.01 -0.17 -16.87
CA TYR A 216 -19.80 0.83 -16.14
C TYR A 216 -20.23 1.88 -17.17
N ARG A 217 -21.42 1.70 -17.75
CA ARG A 217 -22.06 2.76 -18.53
C ARG A 217 -22.38 3.78 -17.48
N GLY A 218 -21.81 4.99 -17.58
CA GLY A 218 -22.17 6.13 -16.71
C GLY A 218 -23.68 6.44 -16.65
N ARG A 219 -24.50 5.72 -17.43
CA ARG A 219 -25.96 5.64 -17.39
C ARG A 219 -26.50 5.07 -16.07
N ASP A 220 -25.79 4.12 -15.44
CA ASP A 220 -26.30 3.34 -14.29
C ASP A 220 -25.65 3.78 -12.96
N VAL A 221 -25.00 4.95 -12.94
CA VAL A 221 -24.47 5.54 -11.70
C VAL A 221 -25.64 6.08 -10.89
N GLU A 222 -25.83 5.55 -9.69
CA GLU A 222 -26.82 6.03 -8.74
C GLU A 222 -26.26 7.22 -7.96
N VAL A 223 -27.01 8.32 -7.93
CA VAL A 223 -26.69 9.53 -7.16
C VAL A 223 -27.80 9.73 -6.13
N LEU A 224 -27.42 9.96 -4.87
CA LEU A 224 -28.37 10.24 -3.80
C LEU A 224 -28.73 11.71 -3.81
N ILE A 225 -29.98 12.05 -4.17
CA ILE A 225 -30.50 13.43 -4.15
C ILE A 225 -31.74 13.43 -3.26
N GLY A 226 -31.72 14.21 -2.18
CA GLY A 226 -32.87 14.34 -1.28
C GLY A 226 -33.27 13.05 -0.53
N GLY A 227 -32.35 12.07 -0.42
CA GLY A 227 -32.59 10.80 0.28
C GLY A 227 -33.13 9.66 -0.59
N GLN A 228 -33.29 9.88 -1.90
CA GLN A 228 -33.60 8.82 -2.87
C GLN A 228 -32.41 8.56 -3.80
N CYS A 229 -32.10 7.29 -4.07
CA CYS A 229 -31.15 6.92 -5.11
C CYS A 229 -31.83 7.05 -6.47
N ILE A 230 -31.32 7.93 -7.33
CA ILE A 230 -31.79 8.11 -8.70
C ILE A 230 -30.59 7.88 -9.62
N THR A 231 -30.80 7.17 -10.73
CA THR A 231 -29.73 6.94 -11.71
C THR A 231 -29.50 8.16 -12.61
N VAL A 232 -28.27 8.35 -13.09
CA VAL A 232 -27.95 9.44 -14.05
C VAL A 232 -28.81 9.34 -15.32
N SER A 233 -29.19 8.13 -15.74
CA SER A 233 -30.16 7.94 -16.83
C SER A 233 -31.55 8.50 -16.52
N GLU A 234 -32.06 8.26 -15.32
CA GLU A 234 -33.36 8.77 -14.89
C GLU A 234 -33.34 10.29 -14.75
N ILE A 235 -32.26 10.86 -14.19
CA ILE A 235 -32.09 12.32 -14.11
C ILE A 235 -32.12 12.93 -15.51
N THR A 236 -31.31 12.40 -16.44
CA THR A 236 -31.28 12.92 -17.80
C THR A 236 -32.61 12.77 -18.54
N SER A 237 -33.37 11.69 -18.30
CA SER A 237 -34.73 11.55 -18.87
C SER A 237 -35.75 12.49 -18.24
N LEU A 238 -35.71 12.70 -16.92
CA LEU A 238 -36.60 13.61 -16.22
C LEU A 238 -36.37 15.07 -16.64
N VAL A 239 -35.10 15.47 -16.76
CA VAL A 239 -34.72 16.79 -17.28
C VAL A 239 -35.14 16.91 -18.75
N ALA A 240 -34.95 15.88 -19.58
CA ALA A 240 -35.41 15.87 -20.97
C ALA A 240 -36.92 16.06 -21.11
N GLU A 241 -37.70 15.37 -20.29
CA GLU A 241 -39.15 15.49 -20.27
C GLU A 241 -39.61 16.90 -19.85
N GLN A 242 -38.97 17.47 -18.82
CA GLN A 242 -39.31 18.80 -18.31
C GLN A 242 -38.98 19.93 -19.29
N PHE A 243 -37.94 19.78 -20.10
CA PHE A 243 -37.53 20.77 -21.11
C PHE A 243 -38.07 20.45 -22.51
N HIS A 244 -38.96 19.45 -22.66
CA HIS A 244 -39.48 18.96 -23.94
C HIS A 244 -38.38 18.69 -24.98
N ALA A 245 -37.20 18.26 -24.52
CA ALA A 245 -36.03 18.00 -25.34
C ALA A 245 -35.78 16.49 -25.41
N SER A 246 -35.09 16.03 -26.45
CA SER A 246 -34.62 14.64 -26.46
C SER A 246 -33.45 14.47 -25.48
N PRO A 247 -33.32 13.34 -24.77
CA PRO A 247 -32.18 13.08 -23.88
C PRO A 247 -30.81 13.21 -24.57
N HIS A 248 -30.77 13.02 -25.89
CA HIS A 248 -29.59 13.25 -26.71
C HIS A 248 -29.20 14.72 -26.83
N GLN A 249 -30.16 15.65 -26.92
CA GLN A 249 -29.90 17.08 -27.03
C GLN A 249 -29.35 17.67 -25.73
N ILE A 250 -29.92 17.29 -24.58
CA ILE A 250 -29.39 17.72 -23.27
C ILE A 250 -27.98 17.20 -23.06
N ARG A 251 -27.70 15.97 -23.51
CA ARG A 251 -26.37 15.40 -23.41
C ARG A 251 -25.36 16.10 -24.31
N ALA A 252 -25.76 16.52 -25.52
CA ALA A 252 -24.94 17.34 -26.39
C ALA A 252 -24.63 18.69 -25.72
N MET A 253 -25.65 19.36 -25.16
CA MET A 253 -25.44 20.63 -24.44
C MET A 253 -24.53 20.49 -23.21
N LEU A 254 -24.65 19.41 -22.44
CA LEU A 254 -23.77 19.17 -21.28
C LEU A 254 -22.33 18.91 -21.72
N HIS A 255 -22.13 18.19 -22.82
CA HIS A 255 -20.80 17.96 -23.40
C HIS A 255 -20.18 19.28 -23.91
N ASP A 256 -20.97 20.13 -24.57
CA ASP A 256 -20.52 21.45 -25.05
C ASP A 256 -20.14 22.36 -23.87
N ILE A 257 -20.86 22.28 -22.74
CA ILE A 257 -20.53 23.03 -21.52
C ILE A 257 -19.22 22.53 -20.89
N ASP A 258 -19.00 21.21 -20.81
CA ASP A 258 -17.75 20.64 -20.30
C ASP A 258 -16.56 21.02 -21.18
N GLU A 259 -16.74 21.02 -22.51
CA GLU A 259 -15.73 21.45 -23.49
C GLU A 259 -15.39 22.94 -23.32
N ILE A 260 -16.39 23.81 -23.16
CA ILE A 260 -16.18 25.24 -22.86
C ILE A 260 -15.50 25.44 -21.50
N MET A 261 -15.86 24.65 -20.48
CA MET A 261 -15.28 24.76 -19.14
C MET A 261 -13.81 24.30 -19.10
N ASP A 262 -13.46 23.29 -19.89
CA ASP A 262 -12.07 22.86 -20.07
C ASP A 262 -11.26 23.85 -20.92
N ASP A 263 -11.88 24.60 -21.83
CA ASP A 263 -11.27 25.72 -22.57
C ASP A 263 -11.11 27.00 -21.72
N ILE A 264 -11.86 27.15 -20.62
CA ILE A 264 -11.71 28.27 -19.67
C ILE A 264 -10.58 28.01 -18.66
N LYS A 265 -10.34 26.76 -18.25
CA LYS A 265 -9.23 26.38 -17.35
C LYS A 265 -7.82 26.83 -17.79
N PRO A 266 -7.41 26.81 -19.07
CA PRO A 266 -6.07 27.26 -19.45
C PRO A 266 -5.84 28.77 -19.29
N ASN A 267 -6.88 29.60 -19.20
CA ASN A 267 -6.72 31.06 -19.09
C ASN A 267 -6.64 31.58 -17.66
N GLU A 268 -7.20 30.89 -16.65
CA GLU A 268 -7.02 31.29 -15.25
C GLU A 268 -5.58 31.12 -14.75
N GLU A 269 -4.84 30.12 -15.26
CA GLU A 269 -3.41 29.95 -14.93
C GLU A 269 -2.53 31.04 -15.59
N ALA A 270 -2.95 31.65 -16.70
CA ALA A 270 -2.19 32.69 -17.40
C ALA A 270 -2.46 34.11 -16.88
N GLU A 271 -3.68 34.43 -16.43
CA GLU A 271 -4.02 35.76 -15.88
C GLU A 271 -3.48 35.99 -14.45
N THR A 272 -3.19 34.92 -13.70
CA THR A 272 -2.66 35.03 -12.34
C THR A 272 -1.18 35.47 -12.32
N ASP A 273 -0.40 35.12 -13.35
CA ASP A 273 1.01 35.56 -13.47
C ASP A 273 1.12 37.02 -13.93
N GLN A 274 0.20 37.52 -14.75
CA GLN A 274 0.27 38.91 -15.26
C GLN A 274 -0.16 39.97 -14.21
N ASN A 275 -1.11 39.64 -13.32
CA ASN A 275 -1.53 40.54 -12.25
C ASN A 275 -0.57 40.60 -11.05
N SER A 276 0.38 39.66 -10.94
CA SER A 276 1.39 39.69 -9.87
C SER A 276 2.62 40.55 -10.21
N GLU A 277 2.86 40.86 -11.50
CA GLU A 277 3.91 41.80 -11.93
C GLU A 277 3.51 43.28 -11.79
N ILE A 278 2.23 43.62 -11.87
CA ILE A 278 1.75 45.02 -11.83
C ILE A 278 1.72 45.61 -10.41
N ILE A 279 1.77 44.77 -9.36
CA ILE A 279 1.70 45.22 -7.95
C ILE A 279 3.10 45.55 -7.36
N VAL A 280 4.19 45.41 -8.14
CA VAL A 280 5.58 45.61 -7.65
C VAL A 280 6.30 46.80 -8.33
N GLN A 281 5.59 47.67 -9.06
CA GLN A 281 6.11 48.97 -9.49
C GLN A 281 5.41 50.12 -8.77
#